data_AF-A0A924LQU6-F1
#
_entry.id   AF-A0A924LQU6-F1
#
_cell.length_a   1.000
_cell.length_b   1.000
_cell.length_c   1.000
_cell.angle_alpha   90.00
_cell.angle_beta   90.00
_cell.angle_gamma   90.00
#
_symmetry.space_group_name_H-M   'P 1'
#
loop_
_entity.id
_entity.type
_entity.pdbx_description
1 polymer ?
#
loop_
_entity_poly.entity_id
_entity_poly.type
_entity_poly.pdbx_seq_one_letter_code
_entity_poly.pdbx_strand_id
1 'polypeptide(L)'
;METIQSPTETKAIKDHKCDFCLGKIEKGTKYIKSVHKYDDIYSWKTHKQCSEIVSKLKMYDLCDEGVTTDNFIETIKEEYSDLMSNNQNEIYESKDFVLPNFQGQLQFVLSHYGVS
;
A
#
# COMPACT_ATOMS: atom_id res chain seq x y z
N MET A 1 -5.91 -11.10 -16.44
CA MET A 1 -4.56 -10.54 -16.26
C MET A 1 -3.52 -11.66 -16.33
N GLU A 2 -2.47 -11.49 -17.12
CA GLU A 2 -1.33 -12.42 -17.21
C GLU A 2 -0.10 -11.82 -16.50
N THR A 3 0.61 -12.61 -15.69
CA THR A 3 1.87 -12.16 -15.07
C THR A 3 3.05 -12.62 -15.93
N ILE A 4 3.72 -11.65 -16.56
CA ILE A 4 4.90 -11.89 -17.40
C ILE A 4 6.15 -12.03 -16.53
N GLN A 5 6.29 -11.18 -15.52
CA GLN A 5 7.38 -11.24 -14.56
C GLN A 5 6.80 -11.21 -13.14
N SER A 6 7.07 -12.27 -12.39
CA SER A 6 6.69 -12.36 -10.98
C SER A 6 7.34 -11.24 -10.15
N PRO A 7 6.74 -10.86 -9.01
CA PRO A 7 7.32 -9.85 -8.12
C PRO A 7 8.75 -10.17 -7.73
N THR A 8 9.66 -9.22 -7.92
CA THR A 8 11.09 -9.35 -7.61
C THR A 8 11.62 -8.08 -6.95
N GLU A 9 12.51 -8.23 -5.97
CA GLU A 9 13.19 -7.10 -5.33
C GLU A 9 14.23 -6.51 -6.28
N THR A 10 14.12 -5.22 -6.59
CA THR A 10 14.99 -4.49 -7.53
C THR A 10 15.48 -3.20 -6.89
N LYS A 11 16.68 -2.73 -7.25
CA LYS A 11 17.20 -1.42 -6.84
C LYS A 11 16.80 -0.34 -7.85
N ALA A 12 16.21 0.75 -7.38
CA ALA A 12 15.79 1.87 -8.22
C ALA A 12 17.00 2.59 -8.84
N ILE A 13 17.05 2.66 -10.18
CA ILE A 13 18.11 3.42 -10.90
C ILE A 13 17.74 4.89 -11.14
N LYS A 14 16.46 5.22 -10.98
CA LYS A 14 15.86 6.55 -11.03
C LYS A 14 14.70 6.61 -10.05
N ASP A 15 14.19 7.81 -9.79
CA ASP A 15 12.99 7.96 -8.98
C ASP A 15 11.78 7.30 -9.68
N HIS A 16 10.98 6.60 -8.88
CA HIS A 16 9.72 6.00 -9.31
C HIS A 16 8.57 6.47 -8.42
N LYS A 17 7.35 6.18 -8.85
CA LYS A 17 6.16 6.30 -8.03
C LYS A 17 5.73 4.89 -7.65
N CYS A 18 5.33 4.70 -6.40
CA CYS A 18 4.70 3.48 -5.95
C CYS A 18 3.29 3.40 -6.53
N ASP A 19 2.96 2.29 -7.18
CA ASP A 19 1.66 2.07 -7.81
C ASP A 19 0.56 1.77 -6.78
N PHE A 20 0.92 1.53 -5.50
CA PHE A 20 -0.04 1.44 -4.39
C PHE A 20 -0.27 2.79 -3.71
N CYS A 21 0.73 3.32 -2.99
CA CYS A 21 0.53 4.50 -2.15
C CYS A 21 0.71 5.83 -2.89
N LEU A 22 1.08 5.80 -4.18
CA LEU A 22 1.41 6.97 -4.98
C LEU A 22 2.62 7.78 -4.46
N GLY A 23 3.28 7.30 -3.41
CA GLY A 23 4.49 7.89 -2.84
C GLY A 23 5.72 7.68 -3.69
N LYS A 24 6.73 8.52 -3.47
CA LYS A 24 8.00 8.46 -4.18
C LYS A 24 8.83 7.26 -3.72
N ILE A 25 9.39 6.52 -4.68
CA ILE A 25 10.46 5.55 -4.48
C ILE A 25 11.74 6.23 -4.95
N GLU A 26 12.63 6.53 -4.02
CA GLU A 26 13.87 7.25 -4.34
C GLU A 26 14.85 6.36 -5.11
N LYS A 27 15.62 6.99 -6.01
CA LYS A 27 16.78 6.36 -6.64
C LYS A 27 17.70 5.78 -5.57
N GLY A 28 18.12 4.53 -5.77
CA GLY A 28 18.97 3.78 -4.86
C GLY A 28 18.22 2.91 -3.86
N THR A 29 16.92 3.14 -3.67
CA THR A 29 16.08 2.34 -2.76
C THR A 29 15.66 1.02 -3.40
N LYS A 30 15.54 -0.03 -2.58
CA LYS A 30 14.99 -1.32 -3.00
C LYS A 30 13.46 -1.25 -3.04
N TYR A 31 12.87 -1.79 -4.09
CA TYR A 31 11.42 -1.82 -4.30
C TYR A 31 11.02 -3.15 -4.95
N ILE A 32 9.73 -3.47 -4.93
CA ILE A 32 9.21 -4.67 -5.57
C ILE A 32 8.72 -4.30 -6.96
N LYS A 33 9.17 -5.04 -7.97
CA LYS A 33 8.75 -4.89 -9.36
C LYS A 33 8.16 -6.18 -9.90
N SER A 34 7.02 -6.07 -10.56
CA SER A 34 6.44 -7.11 -11.42
C SER A 34 6.05 -6.53 -12.78
N VAL A 35 5.81 -7.42 -13.75
CA VAL A 35 5.34 -7.05 -15.09
C VAL A 35 4.14 -7.91 -15.43
N HIS A 36 3.09 -7.25 -15.89
CA HIS A 36 1.80 -7.87 -16.16
C HIS A 36 1.29 -7.43 -17.52
N LYS A 37 0.32 -8.18 -18.02
CA LYS A 37 -0.41 -7.89 -19.25
C LYS A 37 -1.90 -7.99 -18.99
N TYR A 38 -2.61 -6.93 -19.34
CA TYR A 38 -4.06 -6.95 -19.49
C TYR A 38 -4.35 -6.80 -20.99
N ASP A 39 -4.67 -5.59 -21.45
CA ASP A 39 -4.64 -5.25 -22.87
C ASP A 39 -3.21 -4.89 -23.31
N ASP A 40 -2.55 -4.05 -22.52
CA ASP A 40 -1.15 -3.65 -22.71
C ASP A 40 -0.23 -4.28 -21.66
N ILE A 41 1.08 -4.31 -21.98
CA ILE A 41 2.12 -4.71 -21.03
C ILE A 41 2.47 -3.53 -20.13
N TYR A 42 2.39 -3.73 -18.82
CA TYR A 42 2.71 -2.71 -17.83
C TYR A 42 3.57 -3.27 -16.70
N SER A 43 4.31 -2.37 -16.05
CA SER A 43 5.12 -2.70 -14.88
C SER A 43 4.45 -2.16 -13.62
N TRP A 44 4.33 -3.01 -12.60
CA TRP A 44 3.86 -2.63 -11.27
C TRP A 44 5.07 -2.48 -10.33
N LYS A 45 5.18 -1.35 -9.64
CA LYS A 45 6.31 -0.95 -8.80
C LYS A 45 5.79 -0.51 -7.45
N THR A 46 6.22 -1.15 -6.39
CA THR A 46 5.70 -0.86 -5.05
C THR A 46 6.82 -0.72 -4.04
N HIS A 47 6.63 0.11 -3.02
CA HIS A 47 7.50 0.02 -1.84
C HIS A 47 7.39 -1.39 -1.25
N LYS A 48 8.48 -1.86 -0.65
CA LYS A 48 8.51 -3.17 0.02
C LYS A 48 7.42 -3.26 1.10
N GLN A 49 7.32 -2.23 1.94
CA GLN A 49 6.29 -2.12 2.98
C GLN A 49 4.86 -2.14 2.41
N CYS A 50 4.60 -1.46 1.29
CA CYS A 50 3.28 -1.50 0.65
C CYS A 50 2.98 -2.89 0.08
N SER A 51 3.97 -3.58 -0.50
CA SER A 51 3.77 -4.96 -0.97
C SER A 51 3.51 -5.93 0.19
N GLU A 52 4.15 -5.72 1.34
CA GLU A 52 4.00 -6.59 2.50
C GLU A 52 2.64 -6.41 3.18
N ILE A 53 2.17 -5.15 3.35
CA ILE A 53 0.89 -4.89 4.00
C ILE A 53 -0.29 -5.41 3.18
N VAL A 54 -0.22 -5.37 1.84
CA VAL A 54 -1.23 -5.99 0.96
C VAL A 54 -1.38 -7.47 1.24
N SER A 55 -0.26 -8.18 1.44
CA SER A 55 -0.28 -9.60 1.80
C SER A 55 -0.81 -9.84 3.22
N LYS A 56 -0.43 -8.98 4.19
CA LYS A 56 -0.91 -9.10 5.58
C LYS A 56 -2.41 -8.87 5.71
N LEU A 57 -2.95 -7.90 4.97
CA LEU A 57 -4.38 -7.61 4.89
C LEU A 57 -5.13 -8.54 3.94
N LYS A 58 -4.44 -9.54 3.35
CA LYS A 58 -5.01 -10.53 2.42
C LYS A 58 -5.80 -9.90 1.27
N MET A 59 -5.37 -8.74 0.79
CA MET A 59 -6.13 -7.97 -0.19
C MET A 59 -6.27 -8.70 -1.53
N TYR A 60 -5.32 -9.58 -1.87
CA TYR A 60 -5.40 -10.41 -3.07
C TYR A 60 -6.56 -11.41 -3.03
N ASP A 61 -7.00 -11.85 -1.84
CA ASP A 61 -8.11 -12.81 -1.70
C ASP A 61 -9.46 -12.16 -2.03
N LEU A 62 -9.53 -10.83 -2.03
CA LEU A 62 -10.72 -10.02 -2.30
C LEU A 62 -10.78 -9.51 -3.75
N CYS A 63 -9.75 -9.77 -4.55
CA CYS A 63 -9.60 -9.18 -5.89
C CYS A 63 -9.11 -10.21 -6.91
N ASP A 64 -10.04 -10.75 -7.71
CA ASP A 64 -9.75 -11.75 -8.75
C ASP A 64 -8.76 -11.23 -9.83
N GLU A 65 -8.77 -9.93 -10.11
CA GLU A 65 -7.88 -9.29 -11.10
C GLU A 65 -6.66 -8.60 -10.48
N GLY A 66 -6.40 -8.84 -9.20
CA GLY A 66 -5.32 -8.19 -8.46
C GLY A 66 -5.72 -6.85 -7.86
N VAL A 67 -4.83 -6.32 -7.00
CA VAL A 67 -5.11 -5.14 -6.18
C VAL A 67 -4.74 -3.87 -6.95
N THR A 68 -5.72 -3.00 -7.17
CA THR A 68 -5.49 -1.69 -7.81
C THR A 68 -5.01 -0.65 -6.79
N THR A 69 -4.55 0.51 -7.29
CA THR A 69 -4.24 1.68 -6.46
C THR A 69 -5.42 2.09 -5.60
N ASP A 70 -6.62 2.14 -6.17
CA ASP A 70 -7.82 2.60 -5.46
C ASP A 70 -8.23 1.59 -4.39
N ASN A 71 -8.21 0.29 -4.70
CA ASN A 71 -8.42 -0.75 -3.68
C ASN A 71 -7.44 -0.62 -2.52
N PHE A 72 -6.15 -0.40 -2.83
CA PHE A 72 -5.14 -0.18 -1.80
C PHE A 72 -5.45 1.01 -0.90
N ILE A 73 -5.80 2.16 -1.49
CA ILE A 73 -6.09 3.38 -0.75
C ILE A 73 -7.34 3.22 0.12
N GLU A 74 -8.40 2.62 -0.41
CA GLU A 74 -9.65 2.40 0.31
C GLU A 74 -9.45 1.44 1.48
N THR A 75 -8.86 0.27 1.26
CA THR A 75 -8.63 -0.70 2.35
C THR A 75 -7.75 -0.14 3.46
N ILE A 76 -6.71 0.66 3.14
CA ILE A 76 -5.87 1.28 4.18
C ILE A 76 -6.65 2.32 4.99
N LYS A 77 -7.57 3.07 4.37
CA LYS A 77 -8.43 4.03 5.08
C LYS A 77 -9.43 3.31 5.99
N GLU A 78 -10.03 2.23 5.49
CA GLU A 78 -10.95 1.38 6.25
C GLU A 78 -10.24 0.75 7.45
N GLU A 79 -9.09 0.11 7.22
CA GLU A 79 -8.30 -0.51 8.28
C GLU A 79 -7.84 0.53 9.31
N TYR A 80 -7.41 1.72 8.88
CA TYR A 80 -7.10 2.82 9.80
C TYR A 80 -8.32 3.20 10.65
N SER A 81 -9.50 3.35 10.04
CA SER A 81 -10.75 3.69 10.73
C SER A 81 -11.15 2.62 11.75
N ASP A 82 -11.03 1.34 11.38
CA ASP A 82 -11.38 0.20 12.23
C ASP A 82 -10.43 0.08 13.42
N LEU A 83 -9.12 0.18 13.18
CA LEU A 83 -8.10 0.15 14.24
C LEU A 83 -8.25 1.30 15.24
N MET A 84 -8.66 2.46 14.76
CA MET A 84 -8.93 3.60 15.63
C MET A 84 -10.23 3.44 16.41
N SER A 85 -11.29 2.92 15.78
CA SER A 85 -12.59 2.68 16.43
C SER A 85 -12.50 1.58 17.49
N ASN A 86 -11.67 0.56 17.25
CA ASN A 86 -11.45 -0.56 18.18
C ASN A 86 -10.56 -0.19 19.39
N ASN A 87 -9.87 0.96 19.37
CA ASN A 87 -8.96 1.41 20.45
C ASN A 87 -9.64 2.21 21.59
N GLN A 88 -10.95 2.07 21.79
CA GLN A 88 -11.74 2.76 22.84
C GLN A 88 -11.67 4.30 22.80
N ASN A 89 -12.46 4.90 21.89
CA ASN A 89 -13.38 6.04 22.09
C ASN A 89 -13.06 7.20 23.08
N GLU A 90 -11.90 7.86 22.99
CA GLU A 90 -11.79 9.25 23.49
C GLU A 90 -11.08 10.23 22.53
N ILE A 91 -10.29 9.73 21.58
CA ILE A 91 -9.45 10.58 20.73
C ILE A 91 -10.24 11.18 19.55
N TYR A 92 -11.18 10.44 18.95
CA TYR A 92 -11.94 10.88 17.76
C TYR A 92 -12.95 12.00 18.04
N GLU A 93 -13.46 12.08 19.27
CA GLU A 93 -14.40 13.11 19.69
C GLU A 93 -13.69 14.37 20.23
N SER A 94 -12.36 14.34 20.33
CA SER A 94 -11.57 15.51 20.67
C SER A 94 -11.67 16.55 19.56
N LYS A 95 -12.02 17.78 19.94
CA LYS A 95 -12.09 18.93 19.03
C LYS A 95 -10.75 19.28 18.40
N ASP A 96 -9.66 18.76 18.94
CA ASP A 96 -8.29 18.97 18.46
C ASP A 96 -7.78 17.82 17.57
N PHE A 97 -8.59 16.79 17.32
CA PHE A 97 -8.19 15.68 16.45
C PHE A 97 -8.18 16.12 14.98
N VAL A 98 -7.00 16.04 14.37
CA VAL A 98 -6.82 16.24 12.93
C VAL A 98 -6.60 14.88 12.29
N LEU A 99 -7.54 14.47 11.44
CA LEU A 99 -7.41 13.25 10.66
C LEU A 99 -6.11 13.31 9.83
N PRO A 100 -5.19 12.35 9.99
CA PRO A 100 -3.97 12.32 9.19
C PRO A 100 -4.30 12.19 7.70
N ASN A 101 -3.43 12.74 6.84
CA ASN A 101 -3.51 12.45 5.42
C ASN A 101 -3.26 10.96 5.16
N PHE A 102 -3.50 10.52 3.92
CA PHE A 102 -3.35 9.11 3.54
C PHE A 102 -1.97 8.52 3.90
N GLN A 103 -0.89 9.28 3.72
CA GLN A 103 0.45 8.79 4.07
C GLN A 103 0.59 8.56 5.58
N GLY A 104 0.02 9.46 6.40
CA GLY A 104 -0.03 9.28 7.85
C GLY A 104 -0.85 8.06 8.27
N GLN A 105 -2.01 7.85 7.64
CA GLN A 105 -2.85 6.67 7.88
C GLN A 105 -2.12 5.37 7.49
N LEU A 106 -1.48 5.36 6.33
CA LEU A 106 -0.67 4.23 5.87
C LEU A 106 0.46 3.91 6.86
N GLN A 107 1.20 4.92 7.33
CA GLN A 107 2.27 4.69 8.32
C GLN A 107 1.73 4.14 9.64
N PHE A 108 0.56 4.58 10.09
CA PHE A 108 -0.10 4.03 11.27
C PHE A 108 -0.44 2.54 11.08
N VAL A 109 -1.08 2.19 9.97
CA VAL A 109 -1.44 0.80 9.65
C VAL A 109 -0.18 -0.06 9.53
N LEU A 110 0.84 0.38 8.79
CA LEU A 110 2.12 -0.33 8.69
C LEU A 110 2.74 -0.62 10.06
N SER A 111 2.75 0.39 10.93
CA SER A 111 3.28 0.26 12.30
C SER A 111 2.48 -0.74 13.13
N HIS A 112 1.14 -0.69 13.05
CA HIS A 112 0.26 -1.62 13.76
C HIS A 112 0.53 -3.08 13.37
N TYR A 113 0.74 -3.35 12.08
CA TYR A 113 1.03 -4.67 11.55
C TYR A 113 2.52 -5.06 11.62
N GLY A 114 3.40 -4.23 12.19
CA GLY A 114 4.83 -4.50 12.29
C GLY A 114 5.52 -4.62 10.92
N VAL A 115 5.15 -3.77 9.97
CA VAL A 115 5.81 -3.64 8.65
C VAL A 115 6.71 -2.41 8.67
N SER A 116 7.97 -2.58 8.24
CA SER A 116 9.00 -1.51 8.21
C SER A 116 9.69 -1.40 6.84
#